data_AF-A0A076HQ26-F1
#
_entry.id   AF-A0A076HQ26-F1
#
_cell.length_a   1.000
_cell.length_b   1.000
_cell.length_c   1.000
_cell.angle_alpha   90.00
_cell.angle_beta   90.00
_cell.angle_gamma   90.00
#
_symmetry.space_group_name_H-M   'P 1'
#
loop_
_entity.id
_entity.type
_entity.pdbx_description
1 polymer ?
#
loop_
_entity_poly.entity_id
_entity_poly.type
_entity_poly.pdbx_seq_one_letter_code
_entity_poly.pdbx_strand_id
1 'polypeptide(L)'
;MKPSLLILFIGILITACKKEEVDALPEATRTGQNTGGCLIDGKAFVAKGWPSGGLLGPRAIPPLTGGFAFDSVYYVELNGQHNGQNVSILLFLRKPVVGNHLLNQNTQYYPQGSPRYILDHATYSTSNNTGEVYVTDARHTGQVQLTYMNEPISAGTFEFTAASTFDRTRTVTITNGRFDRKQ
;
A
#
# COMPACT_ATOMS: atom_id res chain seq x y z
N MET A 1 14.12 60.90 -17.81
CA MET A 1 14.74 59.76 -18.52
C MET A 1 14.71 58.55 -17.59
N LYS A 2 13.94 57.50 -17.95
CA LYS A 2 13.96 56.10 -17.46
C LYS A 2 13.67 55.85 -15.95
N PRO A 3 13.25 54.64 -15.53
CA PRO A 3 12.72 53.51 -16.31
C PRO A 3 11.43 52.88 -15.77
N SER A 4 10.94 51.98 -16.60
CA SER A 4 9.78 51.10 -16.54
C SER A 4 9.54 50.31 -15.24
N LEU A 5 8.26 50.25 -14.92
CA LEU A 5 7.46 49.06 -14.60
C LEU A 5 8.15 47.71 -14.95
N LEU A 6 8.39 46.88 -13.94
CA LEU A 6 8.62 45.44 -14.10
C LEU A 6 7.61 44.70 -13.21
N ILE A 7 6.50 44.26 -13.82
CA ILE A 7 5.53 43.37 -13.21
C ILE A 7 6.18 41.99 -13.10
N LEU A 8 6.44 41.55 -11.88
CA LEU A 8 6.92 40.21 -11.58
C LEU A 8 5.70 39.26 -11.48
N PHE A 9 5.28 38.72 -12.62
CA PHE A 9 4.35 37.59 -12.67
C PHE A 9 5.15 36.32 -12.30
N ILE A 10 5.24 36.01 -11.00
CA ILE A 10 5.73 34.71 -10.54
C ILE A 10 4.65 33.68 -10.88
N GLY A 11 5.01 32.74 -11.76
CA GLY A 11 4.15 31.68 -12.23
C GLY A 11 3.60 30.83 -11.09
N ILE A 12 2.28 30.73 -11.03
CA ILE A 12 1.57 29.69 -10.30
C ILE A 12 1.92 28.37 -11.00
N LEU A 13 2.85 27.62 -10.41
CA LEU A 13 3.10 26.22 -10.78
C LEU A 13 1.89 25.39 -10.34
N ILE A 14 0.91 25.32 -11.24
CA ILE A 14 -0.06 24.26 -11.46
C ILE A 14 0.22 22.96 -10.67
N THR A 15 -0.46 22.78 -9.54
CA THR A 15 -0.65 21.49 -8.84
C THR A 15 -1.76 20.66 -9.49
N ALA A 16 -1.86 20.67 -10.82
CA ALA A 16 -2.93 20.04 -11.58
C ALA A 16 -2.41 18.75 -12.25
N CYS A 17 -2.27 17.66 -11.49
CA CYS A 17 -2.10 16.31 -12.07
C CYS A 17 -2.25 15.12 -11.07
N LYS A 18 -2.89 15.31 -9.91
CA LYS A 18 -3.14 14.19 -8.97
C LYS A 18 -4.58 13.69 -8.96
N LYS A 19 -5.52 14.50 -9.45
CA LYS A 19 -6.95 14.19 -9.35
C LYS A 19 -7.32 12.97 -10.20
N GLU A 20 -6.85 12.92 -11.44
CA GLU A 20 -7.11 11.80 -12.37
C GLU A 20 -6.62 10.46 -11.83
N GLU A 21 -5.44 10.45 -11.21
CA GLU A 21 -4.86 9.24 -10.61
C GLU A 21 -5.68 8.75 -9.41
N VAL A 22 -6.20 9.66 -8.58
CA VAL A 22 -7.05 9.32 -7.43
C VAL A 22 -8.43 8.84 -7.87
N ASP A 23 -8.98 9.46 -8.91
CA ASP A 23 -10.29 9.10 -9.49
C ASP A 23 -10.26 7.72 -10.16
N ALA A 24 -9.08 7.21 -10.54
CA ALA A 24 -8.90 5.87 -11.09
C ALA A 24 -8.94 4.74 -10.03
N LEU A 25 -8.86 5.07 -8.74
CA LEU A 25 -8.82 4.08 -7.66
C LEU A 25 -10.24 3.61 -7.27
N PRO A 26 -10.45 2.37 -6.80
CA PRO A 26 -11.79 1.86 -6.46
C PRO A 26 -12.40 2.59 -5.26
N GLU A 27 -13.67 3.00 -5.28
CA GLU A 27 -14.32 3.70 -4.14
C GLU A 27 -14.08 3.02 -2.78
N ALA A 28 -13.98 3.82 -1.71
CA ALA A 28 -13.87 3.30 -0.35
C ALA A 28 -15.23 2.78 0.11
N THR A 29 -15.41 1.46 0.11
CA THR A 29 -16.67 0.79 0.45
C THR A 29 -16.51 -0.11 1.69
N ARG A 30 -17.63 -0.64 2.19
CA ARG A 30 -17.70 -1.56 3.35
C ARG A 30 -18.56 -2.79 3.04
N THR A 31 -18.56 -3.18 1.77
CA THR A 31 -19.50 -4.15 1.20
C THR A 31 -18.87 -5.50 0.92
N GLY A 32 -17.54 -5.61 1.09
CA GLY A 32 -16.79 -6.80 0.75
C GLY A 32 -16.61 -6.98 -0.76
N GLN A 33 -16.39 -5.89 -1.51
CA GLN A 33 -16.23 -5.94 -2.97
C GLN A 33 -14.94 -6.61 -3.45
N ASN A 34 -14.00 -6.91 -2.54
CA ASN A 34 -12.66 -7.43 -2.86
C ASN A 34 -11.89 -6.52 -3.80
N THR A 35 -11.94 -5.22 -3.51
CA THR A 35 -11.28 -4.16 -4.27
C THR A 35 -10.24 -3.45 -3.42
N GLY A 36 -9.21 -2.91 -4.07
CA GLY A 36 -8.21 -2.11 -3.40
C GLY A 36 -7.32 -1.39 -4.40
N GLY A 37 -6.70 -0.33 -3.95
CA GLY A 37 -5.80 0.48 -4.75
C GLY A 37 -5.16 1.60 -3.94
N CYS A 38 -4.14 2.22 -4.51
CA CYS A 38 -3.41 3.33 -3.93
C CYS A 38 -2.65 4.09 -5.03
N LEU A 39 -2.02 5.20 -4.68
CA LEU A 39 -0.98 5.82 -5.49
C LEU A 39 0.39 5.29 -5.07
N ILE A 40 1.16 4.74 -6.01
CA ILE A 40 2.56 4.36 -5.85
C ILE A 40 3.41 5.47 -6.46
N ASP A 41 4.15 6.19 -5.62
CA ASP A 41 4.92 7.37 -6.02
C ASP A 41 4.10 8.37 -6.86
N GLY A 42 2.83 8.54 -6.49
CA GLY A 42 1.88 9.44 -7.15
C GLY A 42 1.15 8.86 -8.36
N LYS A 43 1.44 7.63 -8.80
CA LYS A 43 0.77 6.97 -9.93
C LYS A 43 -0.23 5.93 -9.47
N ALA A 44 -1.39 5.84 -10.11
CA ALA A 44 -2.44 4.92 -9.73
C ALA A 44 -2.01 3.45 -9.83
N PHE A 45 -2.42 2.71 -8.82
CA PHE A 45 -2.35 1.27 -8.75
C PHE A 45 -3.70 0.74 -8.31
N VAL A 46 -4.25 -0.18 -9.10
CA VAL A 46 -5.49 -0.90 -8.79
C VAL A 46 -5.15 -2.38 -8.72
N ALA A 47 -5.48 -3.00 -7.59
CA ALA A 47 -5.29 -4.42 -7.41
C ALA A 47 -6.20 -5.18 -8.38
N LYS A 48 -5.60 -6.06 -9.20
CA LYS A 48 -6.29 -6.87 -10.23
C LYS A 48 -5.85 -8.33 -10.21
N GLY A 49 -4.97 -8.70 -9.28
CA GLY A 49 -4.33 -10.00 -9.26
C GLY A 49 -3.37 -10.17 -10.43
N TRP A 50 -2.81 -11.38 -10.56
CA TRP A 50 -2.07 -11.80 -11.75
C TRP A 50 -2.08 -13.33 -11.89
N PRO A 51 -1.89 -13.88 -13.11
CA PRO A 51 -1.79 -15.32 -13.31
C PRO A 51 -0.55 -15.91 -12.61
N SER A 52 -0.69 -17.02 -11.88
CA SER A 52 0.46 -17.83 -11.46
C SER A 52 0.82 -18.82 -12.59
N GLY A 53 2.00 -18.70 -13.20
CA GLY A 53 2.42 -19.52 -14.35
C GLY A 53 2.96 -20.92 -14.02
N GLY A 54 2.41 -21.63 -13.04
CA GLY A 54 2.93 -22.94 -12.59
C GLY A 54 2.42 -24.16 -13.37
N LEU A 55 3.23 -25.21 -13.43
CA LEU A 55 2.98 -26.50 -14.14
C LEU A 55 1.78 -27.31 -13.62
N LEU A 56 1.20 -26.96 -12.46
CA LEU A 56 0.11 -27.70 -11.80
C LEU A 56 -1.23 -26.93 -11.73
N GLY A 57 -1.43 -25.93 -12.57
CA GLY A 57 -2.73 -25.29 -12.81
C GLY A 57 -2.78 -23.78 -12.56
N PRO A 58 -3.82 -23.09 -13.05
CA PRO A 58 -3.93 -21.64 -12.98
C PRO A 58 -4.49 -21.22 -11.61
N ARG A 59 -3.66 -21.16 -10.57
CA ARG A 59 -4.06 -20.47 -9.33
C ARG A 59 -3.67 -19.00 -9.42
N ALA A 60 -4.44 -18.24 -10.20
CA ALA A 60 -4.31 -16.79 -10.25
C ALA A 60 -4.24 -16.23 -8.82
N ILE A 61 -3.26 -15.36 -8.56
CA ILE A 61 -3.18 -14.61 -7.31
C ILE A 61 -4.34 -13.61 -7.34
N PRO A 62 -5.27 -13.62 -6.37
CA PRO A 62 -6.43 -12.74 -6.40
C PRO A 62 -6.01 -11.30 -6.08
N PRO A 63 -6.80 -10.29 -6.49
CA PRO A 63 -6.52 -8.87 -6.22
C PRO A 63 -6.25 -8.58 -4.75
N LEU A 64 -7.07 -9.16 -3.86
CA LEU A 64 -6.87 -9.05 -2.43
C LEU A 64 -6.73 -10.45 -1.83
N THR A 65 -5.65 -10.65 -1.09
CA THR A 65 -5.45 -11.77 -0.17
C THR A 65 -5.43 -11.23 1.25
N GLY A 66 -5.52 -12.11 2.25
CA GLY A 66 -5.46 -11.68 3.64
C GLY A 66 -6.26 -12.56 4.56
N GLY A 67 -6.27 -12.20 5.83
CA GLY A 67 -7.21 -12.69 6.81
C GLY A 67 -6.67 -12.61 8.24
N PHE A 68 -7.32 -13.35 9.13
CA PHE A 68 -6.83 -13.55 10.49
C PHE A 68 -5.92 -14.77 10.54
N ALA A 69 -4.81 -14.65 11.26
CA ALA A 69 -3.88 -15.73 11.52
C ALA A 69 -3.35 -15.64 12.97
N PHE A 70 -2.79 -16.74 13.48
CA PHE A 70 -2.07 -16.78 14.76
C PHE A 70 -2.81 -16.07 15.91
N ASP A 71 -4.08 -16.45 16.12
CA ASP A 71 -5.01 -16.03 17.18
C ASP A 71 -5.37 -14.53 17.27
N SER A 72 -4.64 -13.63 16.60
CA SER A 72 -4.90 -12.18 16.69
C SER A 72 -4.28 -11.32 15.59
N VAL A 73 -3.52 -11.90 14.66
CA VAL A 73 -2.90 -11.14 13.57
C VAL A 73 -3.89 -10.97 12.43
N TYR A 74 -4.00 -9.77 11.89
CA TYR A 74 -4.68 -9.50 10.64
C TYR A 74 -3.68 -9.03 9.60
N TYR A 75 -3.86 -9.51 8.37
CA TYR A 75 -3.15 -8.97 7.23
C TYR A 75 -4.07 -8.85 6.02
N VAL A 76 -3.78 -7.88 5.17
CA VAL A 76 -4.37 -7.74 3.83
C VAL A 76 -3.24 -7.46 2.86
N GLU A 77 -3.29 -8.11 1.72
CA GLU A 77 -2.30 -7.94 0.67
C GLU A 77 -3.02 -7.60 -0.64
N LEU A 78 -2.56 -6.52 -1.28
CA LEU A 78 -3.04 -6.05 -2.56
C LEU A 78 -2.08 -6.53 -3.64
N ASN A 79 -2.62 -7.22 -4.64
CA ASN A 79 -1.89 -7.83 -5.73
C ASN A 79 -2.37 -7.23 -7.06
N GLY A 80 -1.47 -6.74 -7.89
CA GLY A 80 -1.77 -6.35 -9.27
C GLY A 80 -0.51 -6.17 -10.10
N GLN A 81 -0.67 -5.50 -11.24
CA GLN A 81 0.45 -5.09 -12.08
C GLN A 81 0.60 -3.57 -12.05
N HIS A 82 1.84 -3.10 -12.00
CA HIS A 82 2.20 -1.69 -12.10
C HIS A 82 3.49 -1.56 -12.91
N ASN A 83 3.52 -0.67 -13.90
CA ASN A 83 4.67 -0.45 -14.79
C ASN A 83 5.28 -1.75 -15.37
N GLY A 84 4.43 -2.71 -15.76
CA GLY A 84 4.85 -3.99 -16.36
C GLY A 84 5.39 -5.03 -15.37
N GLN A 85 5.23 -4.81 -14.06
CA GLN A 85 5.72 -5.70 -13.01
C GLN A 85 4.57 -6.15 -12.12
N ASN A 86 4.63 -7.38 -11.59
CA ASN A 86 3.70 -7.78 -10.53
C ASN A 86 4.11 -7.06 -9.24
N VAL A 87 3.14 -6.50 -8.53
CA VAL A 87 3.31 -5.70 -7.31
C VAL A 87 2.49 -6.30 -6.19
N SER A 88 3.14 -6.56 -5.05
CA SER A 88 2.45 -6.87 -3.80
C SER A 88 2.63 -5.73 -2.80
N ILE A 89 1.53 -5.32 -2.17
CA ILE A 89 1.51 -4.42 -1.01
C ILE A 89 0.86 -5.16 0.15
N LEU A 90 1.62 -5.43 1.20
CA LEU A 90 1.13 -6.08 2.42
C LEU A 90 0.92 -5.04 3.51
N LEU A 91 -0.22 -5.12 4.20
CA LEU A 91 -0.48 -4.45 5.47
C LEU A 91 -0.61 -5.53 6.55
N PHE A 92 0.22 -5.45 7.60
CA PHE A 92 0.24 -6.42 8.68
C PHE A 92 -0.04 -5.73 10.02
N LEU A 93 -1.06 -6.20 10.74
CA LEU A 93 -1.54 -5.66 12.01
C LEU A 93 -1.60 -6.76 13.08
N ARG A 94 -0.84 -6.61 14.17
CA ARG A 94 -0.72 -7.61 15.25
C ARG A 94 -1.94 -7.64 16.17
N LYS A 95 -2.62 -6.52 16.38
CA LYS A 95 -3.81 -6.40 17.23
C LYS A 95 -4.83 -5.49 16.54
N PRO A 96 -5.47 -5.98 15.47
CA PRO A 96 -6.35 -5.17 14.66
C PRO A 96 -7.57 -4.74 15.48
N VAL A 97 -7.77 -3.43 15.55
CA VAL A 97 -8.96 -2.79 16.12
C VAL A 97 -9.44 -1.73 15.13
N VAL A 98 -10.75 -1.46 15.07
CA VAL A 98 -11.23 -0.32 14.28
C VAL A 98 -10.59 0.95 14.85
N GLY A 99 -9.89 1.70 13.99
CA GLY A 99 -8.99 2.76 14.44
C GLY A 99 -7.70 2.85 13.63
N ASN A 100 -6.87 3.80 14.03
CA ASN A 100 -5.55 4.04 13.46
C ASN A 100 -4.53 3.08 14.04
N HIS A 101 -3.73 2.49 13.13
CA HIS A 101 -2.57 1.67 13.42
C HIS A 101 -1.35 2.35 12.83
N LEU A 102 -0.36 2.68 13.67
CA LEU A 102 0.86 3.35 13.24
C LEU A 102 1.89 2.32 12.75
N LEU A 103 2.51 2.62 11.61
CA LEU A 103 3.55 1.81 10.98
C LEU A 103 4.93 2.46 11.22
N ASN A 104 5.27 2.72 12.49
CA ASN A 104 6.40 3.58 12.86
C ASN A 104 7.44 2.88 13.75
N GLN A 105 7.55 1.56 13.64
CA GLN A 105 8.43 0.75 14.49
C GLN A 105 9.43 -0.05 13.65
N ASN A 106 10.66 -0.21 14.17
CA ASN A 106 11.62 -1.13 13.57
C ASN A 106 11.18 -2.57 13.88
N THR A 107 10.96 -3.37 12.83
CA THR A 107 10.56 -4.77 12.95
C THR A 107 11.10 -5.58 11.78
N GLN A 108 11.24 -6.89 11.95
CA GLN A 108 11.27 -7.79 10.80
C GLN A 108 9.90 -7.76 10.11
N TYR A 109 9.87 -8.03 8.81
CA TYR A 109 8.64 -8.07 8.03
C TYR A 109 8.15 -9.51 7.82
N TYR A 110 6.85 -9.68 7.61
CA TYR A 110 6.26 -10.97 7.26
C TYR A 110 6.56 -11.34 5.80
N PRO A 111 6.95 -12.59 5.47
CA PRO A 111 7.06 -13.77 6.34
C PRO A 111 8.48 -14.02 6.91
N GLN A 112 9.44 -13.12 6.73
CA GLN A 112 10.81 -13.33 7.21
C GLN A 112 10.92 -13.33 8.75
N GLY A 113 10.10 -12.53 9.43
CA GLY A 113 10.01 -12.52 10.89
C GLY A 113 8.89 -13.44 11.40
N SER A 114 9.05 -13.91 12.64
CA SER A 114 7.99 -14.68 13.31
C SER A 114 6.74 -13.81 13.52
N PRO A 115 5.55 -14.26 13.10
CA PRO A 115 4.27 -13.57 13.37
C PRO A 115 4.03 -13.25 14.85
N ARG A 116 4.70 -13.98 15.75
CA ARG A 116 4.64 -13.80 17.20
C ARG A 116 5.47 -12.62 17.71
N TYR A 117 6.48 -12.17 16.95
CA TYR A 117 7.38 -11.07 17.34
C TYR A 117 7.38 -9.83 16.41
N ILE A 118 6.98 -9.95 15.13
CA ILE A 118 6.85 -8.79 14.20
C ILE A 118 5.74 -7.78 14.52
N LEU A 119 6.05 -6.49 14.57
CA LEU A 119 5.11 -5.41 14.90
C LEU A 119 4.29 -4.98 13.67
N ASP A 120 3.41 -3.99 13.83
CA ASP A 120 2.63 -3.45 12.72
C ASP A 120 3.57 -2.85 11.67
N HIS A 121 3.40 -3.26 10.41
CA HIS A 121 4.23 -2.81 9.30
C HIS A 121 3.51 -2.94 7.97
N ALA A 122 4.02 -2.23 6.97
CA ALA A 122 3.66 -2.44 5.59
C ALA A 122 4.89 -2.81 4.75
N THR A 123 4.65 -3.57 3.69
CA THR A 123 5.67 -3.88 2.70
C THR A 123 5.22 -3.57 1.29
N TYR A 124 6.18 -3.23 0.43
CA TYR A 124 6.02 -3.16 -1.02
C TYR A 124 7.09 -4.02 -1.69
N SER A 125 6.70 -4.85 -2.66
CA SER A 125 7.62 -5.67 -3.43
C SER A 125 7.18 -5.83 -4.89
N THR A 126 8.14 -6.10 -5.75
CA THR A 126 7.96 -6.20 -7.21
C THR A 126 8.61 -7.48 -7.74
N SER A 127 8.05 -8.08 -8.79
CA SER A 127 8.56 -9.34 -9.36
C SER A 127 9.92 -9.23 -10.06
N ASN A 128 10.39 -8.02 -10.38
CA ASN A 128 11.70 -7.80 -11.00
C ASN A 128 12.86 -7.81 -10.01
N ASN A 129 12.58 -7.81 -8.70
CA ASN A 129 13.58 -7.65 -7.67
C ASN A 129 13.95 -9.01 -7.06
N THR A 130 15.25 -9.31 -7.05
CA THR A 130 15.88 -10.56 -6.61
C THR A 130 15.80 -10.82 -5.09
N GLY A 131 14.73 -10.38 -4.44
CA GLY A 131 14.53 -10.45 -2.98
C GLY A 131 14.52 -9.09 -2.26
N GLU A 132 14.60 -7.96 -3.00
CA GLU A 132 14.41 -6.63 -2.40
C GLU A 132 12.95 -6.40 -2.00
N VAL A 133 12.75 -5.99 -0.75
CA VAL A 133 11.45 -5.58 -0.21
C VAL A 133 11.60 -4.18 0.37
N TYR A 134 10.58 -3.36 0.24
CA TYR A 134 10.50 -2.06 0.90
C TYR A 134 9.65 -2.22 2.14
N VAL A 135 10.15 -1.80 3.31
CA VAL A 135 9.48 -1.98 4.60
C VAL A 135 9.43 -0.65 5.36
N THR A 136 8.29 -0.38 6.00
CA THR A 136 8.15 0.71 6.98
C THR A 136 9.04 0.49 8.19
N ASP A 137 9.57 1.55 8.78
CA ASP A 137 10.40 1.50 9.98
C ASP A 137 10.21 2.74 10.85
N ALA A 138 11.06 2.95 11.87
CA ALA A 138 10.96 4.12 12.75
C ALA A 138 11.22 5.48 12.06
N ARG A 139 11.72 5.49 10.81
CA ARG A 139 12.06 6.70 10.03
C ARG A 139 11.19 6.87 8.78
N HIS A 140 10.70 5.76 8.22
CA HIS A 140 9.83 5.68 7.05
C HIS A 140 8.51 5.09 7.54
N THR A 141 7.61 5.99 7.89
CA THR A 141 6.43 5.65 8.68
C THR A 141 5.16 5.74 7.84
N GLY A 142 4.05 5.39 8.46
CA GLY A 142 2.72 5.52 7.86
C GLY A 142 1.65 5.05 8.83
N GLN A 143 0.48 4.80 8.28
CA GLN A 143 -0.66 4.31 9.05
C GLN A 143 -1.61 3.47 8.20
N VAL A 144 -2.33 2.60 8.90
CA VAL A 144 -3.55 1.96 8.41
C VAL A 144 -4.69 2.42 9.30
N GLN A 145 -5.72 3.00 8.70
CA GLN A 145 -6.97 3.28 9.37
C GLN A 145 -7.96 2.17 9.02
N LEU A 146 -8.17 1.24 9.94
CA LEU A 146 -9.26 0.27 9.83
C LEU A 146 -10.57 1.02 10.05
N THR A 147 -11.41 1.11 9.02
CA THR A 147 -12.70 1.82 9.09
C THR A 147 -13.87 0.89 9.35
N TYR A 148 -13.69 -0.40 9.07
CA TYR A 148 -14.69 -1.43 9.30
C TYR A 148 -14.00 -2.77 9.51
N MET A 149 -14.45 -3.51 10.52
CA MET A 149 -13.99 -4.87 10.79
C MET A 149 -15.14 -5.63 11.46
N ASN A 150 -15.82 -6.44 10.69
CA ASN A 150 -16.89 -7.33 11.14
C ASN A 150 -16.94 -8.51 10.16
N GLU A 151 -16.50 -9.68 10.62
CA GLU A 151 -16.32 -10.84 9.77
C GLU A 151 -17.60 -11.14 8.95
N PRO A 152 -17.47 -11.43 7.64
CA PRO A 152 -16.23 -11.66 6.88
C PRO A 152 -15.62 -10.39 6.26
N ILE A 153 -16.09 -9.19 6.58
CA ILE A 153 -15.72 -7.96 5.87
C ILE A 153 -14.75 -7.12 6.70
N SER A 154 -13.71 -6.62 6.03
CA SER A 154 -12.75 -5.67 6.58
C SER A 154 -12.47 -4.60 5.54
N ALA A 155 -12.51 -3.33 5.94
CA ALA A 155 -12.24 -2.21 5.05
C ALA A 155 -11.44 -1.11 5.76
N GLY A 156 -10.62 -0.38 4.99
CA GLY A 156 -9.76 0.63 5.55
C GLY A 156 -9.06 1.48 4.51
N THR A 157 -8.37 2.50 5.01
CA THR A 157 -7.47 3.34 4.22
C THR A 157 -6.06 3.20 4.75
N PHE A 158 -5.07 3.49 3.90
CA PHE A 158 -3.67 3.41 4.28
C PHE A 158 -2.81 4.39 3.50
N GLU A 159 -1.72 4.80 4.13
CA GLU A 159 -0.66 5.60 3.54
C GLU A 159 0.64 5.31 4.28
N PHE A 160 1.75 5.21 3.57
CA PHE A 160 3.04 4.98 4.20
C PHE A 160 4.19 5.29 3.25
N THR A 161 5.35 5.58 3.82
CA THR A 161 6.64 5.51 3.11
C THR A 161 7.38 4.29 3.62
N ALA A 162 7.93 3.50 2.71
CA ALA A 162 8.74 2.33 3.03
C ALA A 162 10.12 2.47 2.38
N ALA A 163 11.16 1.93 3.02
CA ALA A 163 12.52 1.99 2.49
C ALA A 163 13.03 0.58 2.15
N SER A 164 13.92 0.49 1.17
CA SER A 164 14.47 -0.78 0.68
C SER A 164 15.26 -1.52 1.78
N THR A 165 15.18 -2.86 1.76
CA THR A 165 15.98 -3.76 2.60
C THR A 165 17.45 -3.83 2.16
N PHE A 166 17.78 -3.42 0.94
CA PHE A 166 19.15 -3.41 0.42
C PHE A 166 19.83 -2.05 0.57
N ASP A 167 19.05 -0.97 0.42
CA ASP A 167 19.54 0.40 0.55
C ASP A 167 18.46 1.28 1.20
N ARG A 168 18.69 1.67 2.46
CA ARG A 168 17.73 2.45 3.25
C ARG A 168 17.48 3.86 2.70
N THR A 169 18.28 4.36 1.76
CA THR A 169 18.07 5.67 1.13
C THR A 169 17.04 5.63 0.00
N ARG A 170 16.79 4.46 -0.57
CA ARG A 170 15.75 4.25 -1.58
C ARG A 170 14.41 4.02 -0.88
N THR A 171 13.42 4.80 -1.27
CA THR A 171 12.08 4.78 -0.68
C THR A 171 11.00 4.64 -1.74
N VAL A 172 9.84 4.14 -1.31
CA VAL A 172 8.58 4.15 -2.07
C VAL A 172 7.53 4.82 -1.19
N THR A 173 6.72 5.69 -1.79
CA THR A 173 5.64 6.39 -1.10
C THR A 173 4.29 5.93 -1.60
N ILE A 174 3.48 5.43 -0.68
CA ILE A 174 2.14 4.92 -0.91
C ILE A 174 1.13 5.87 -0.29
N THR A 175 0.21 6.40 -1.08
CA THR A 175 -0.79 7.39 -0.63
C THR A 175 -2.17 7.05 -1.15
N ASN A 176 -3.22 7.62 -0.53
CA ASN A 176 -4.62 7.44 -0.92
C ASN A 176 -5.04 5.96 -1.01
N GLY A 177 -4.40 5.10 -0.21
CA GLY A 177 -4.66 3.67 -0.20
C GLY A 177 -6.03 3.36 0.38
N ARG A 178 -6.72 2.41 -0.22
CA ARG A 178 -8.02 1.88 0.23
C ARG A 178 -8.17 0.41 -0.09
N PHE A 179 -8.90 -0.30 0.76
CA PHE A 179 -9.27 -1.69 0.55
C PHE A 179 -10.67 -1.96 1.11
N ASP A 180 -11.43 -2.81 0.42
CA ASP A 180 -12.68 -3.41 0.89
C ASP A 180 -12.60 -4.92 0.61
N ARG A 181 -12.32 -5.71 1.65
CA ARG A 181 -12.05 -7.14 1.56
C ARG A 181 -13.20 -7.94 2.17
N LYS A 182 -13.61 -9.00 1.46
CA LYS A 182 -14.44 -10.08 1.96
C LYS A 182 -13.61 -11.35 2.08
N GLN A 183 -13.60 -11.91 3.28
CA GLN A 183 -12.88 -13.10 3.69
C GLN A 183 -13.49 -14.37 3.10
#